data_AF-A0A8T6RIV2-F1
#
_entry.id   AF-A0A8T6RIV2-F1
#
_cell.length_a   1.000
_cell.length_b   1.000
_cell.length_c   1.000
_cell.angle_alpha   90.00
_cell.angle_beta   90.00
_cell.angle_gamma   90.00
#
_symmetry.space_group_name_H-M   'P 1'
#
loop_
_entity.id
_entity.type
_entity.pdbx_description
1 polymer ?
#
loop_
_entity_poly.entity_id
_entity_poly.type
_entity_poly.pdbx_seq_one_letter_code
_entity_poly.pdbx_strand_id
1 'polypeptide(L)'
;MSDNINWEKIEEKPDKEFKISGEYLLSTKQTIANQEERIEEQSGIILDLKKEMEVLQIELQTKNNKILELSSQTIPSLNEEIALQKEQVKAYEEFKSTLEGEITNFKDIVDNLKQNDALKEEIITEKNNKIEELMEGLEKFQKRVDELEKVIETLPKIDEVEELKAEIKGKGEEISNLIKKIEELESRPPLEPLVSEEELENLRKRPTAEEIEKIMGEKEEKISKLENELRLKEAVIDDLTLQMQDLHGKLAQKPQVIEKSVYVEQAASDLNTKPKTIFKPQTEEIKDRFSKVEPSLIKSSERPVFKETEPSPQTLNAFKTPEPKPVIPKGSLNPQVAQLMQTIKESILNGIFANELATLLEDARDEIASIIGFKVVLNEIGNIARKLKKAPPNAQIDDESVEIFIQKIEEWSQRLI
;
A
#
# COMPACT_ATOMS: atom_id res chain seq x y z
N MET A 1 -109.46 -59.09 7.62
CA MET A 1 -110.52 -59.45 8.57
C MET A 1 -109.86 -59.54 9.92
N SER A 2 -109.82 -58.43 10.64
CA SER A 2 -109.29 -58.38 12.00
C SER A 2 -110.50 -58.32 12.91
N ASP A 3 -110.83 -59.44 13.53
CA ASP A 3 -111.87 -59.50 14.54
C ASP A 3 -111.47 -58.57 15.68
N ASN A 4 -112.31 -57.55 15.92
CA ASN A 4 -112.16 -56.60 17.00
C ASN A 4 -112.50 -57.32 18.31
N ILE A 5 -111.53 -58.07 18.84
CA ILE A 5 -111.63 -58.73 20.14
C ILE A 5 -111.79 -57.63 21.18
N ASN A 6 -112.97 -57.60 21.81
CA ASN A 6 -113.32 -56.66 22.86
C ASN A 6 -112.68 -57.13 24.18
N TRP A 7 -111.40 -56.76 24.36
CA TRP A 7 -110.56 -57.15 25.50
C TRP A 7 -111.16 -56.76 26.86
N GLU A 8 -111.91 -55.65 26.91
CA GLU A 8 -112.63 -55.18 28.11
C GLU A 8 -113.61 -56.25 28.66
N LYS A 9 -114.24 -57.03 27.78
CA LYS A 9 -115.21 -58.07 28.20
C LYS A 9 -114.56 -59.36 28.71
N ILE A 10 -113.31 -59.64 28.36
CA ILE A 10 -112.61 -60.85 28.82
C ILE A 10 -111.99 -60.61 30.21
N GLU A 11 -111.69 -59.36 30.57
CA GLU A 11 -111.15 -59.01 31.90
C GLU A 11 -112.18 -59.13 33.02
N GLU A 12 -113.49 -58.96 32.76
CA GLU A 12 -114.51 -58.91 33.82
C GLU A 12 -114.86 -60.26 34.46
N LYS A 13 -114.80 -61.39 33.73
CA LYS A 13 -115.05 -62.75 34.26
C LYS A 13 -114.32 -63.85 33.48
N PRO A 14 -113.05 -64.14 33.78
CA PRO A 14 -112.31 -65.20 33.10
C PRO A 14 -112.62 -66.58 33.71
N ASP A 15 -113.09 -67.52 32.88
CA ASP A 15 -113.01 -68.95 33.17
C ASP A 15 -111.54 -69.35 33.40
N LYS A 16 -111.25 -70.34 34.26
CA LYS A 16 -109.88 -70.66 34.74
C LYS A 16 -108.83 -70.83 33.63
N GLU A 17 -109.21 -71.35 32.47
CA GLU A 17 -108.31 -71.51 31.30
C GLU A 17 -108.00 -70.16 30.61
N PHE A 18 -108.92 -69.20 30.64
CA PHE A 18 -108.73 -67.85 30.09
C PHE A 18 -107.91 -66.94 31.00
N LYS A 19 -107.84 -67.24 32.31
CA LYS A 19 -107.00 -66.50 33.27
C LYS A 19 -105.50 -66.71 33.00
N ILE A 20 -105.07 -67.94 32.75
CA ILE A 20 -103.67 -68.26 32.40
C ILE A 20 -103.29 -67.64 31.04
N SER A 21 -104.23 -67.67 30.08
CA SER A 21 -104.05 -67.04 28.76
C SER A 21 -103.93 -65.51 28.86
N GLY A 22 -104.72 -64.87 29.74
CA GLY A 22 -104.66 -63.41 29.98
C GLY A 22 -103.34 -62.95 30.61
N GLU A 23 -102.82 -63.65 31.62
CA GLU A 23 -101.53 -63.34 32.26
C GLU A 23 -100.35 -63.48 31.26
N TYR A 24 -100.39 -64.50 30.40
CA TYR A 24 -99.39 -64.67 29.34
C TYR A 24 -99.44 -63.54 28.30
N LEU A 25 -100.63 -63.12 27.87
CA LEU A 25 -100.80 -62.03 26.91
C LEU A 25 -100.35 -60.68 27.48
N LEU A 26 -100.63 -60.41 28.76
CA LEU A 26 -100.14 -59.20 29.44
C LEU A 26 -98.62 -59.19 29.56
N SER A 27 -98.00 -60.31 29.95
CA SER A 27 -96.54 -60.45 29.98
C SER A 27 -95.89 -60.26 28.61
N THR A 28 -96.51 -60.82 27.57
CA THR A 28 -96.06 -60.67 26.18
C THR A 28 -96.17 -59.22 25.72
N LYS A 29 -97.29 -58.53 26.01
CA LYS A 29 -97.49 -57.11 25.69
C LYS A 29 -96.47 -56.22 26.41
N GLN A 30 -96.20 -56.48 27.69
CA GLN A 30 -95.16 -55.75 28.43
C GLN A 30 -93.77 -55.97 27.81
N THR A 31 -93.46 -57.20 27.39
CA THR A 31 -92.20 -57.52 26.73
C THR A 31 -92.06 -56.79 25.40
N ILE A 32 -93.13 -56.73 24.61
CA ILE A 32 -93.17 -55.97 23.35
C ILE A 32 -92.95 -54.48 23.61
N ALA A 33 -93.68 -53.89 24.57
CA ALA A 33 -93.51 -52.47 24.91
C ALA A 33 -92.07 -52.14 25.34
N ASN A 34 -91.45 -52.99 26.17
CA ASN A 34 -90.05 -52.84 26.57
C ASN A 34 -89.08 -52.99 25.38
N GLN A 35 -89.39 -53.85 24.40
CA GLN A 35 -88.59 -54.00 23.18
C GLN A 35 -88.75 -52.80 22.26
N GLU A 36 -89.96 -52.26 22.11
CA GLU A 36 -90.25 -51.05 21.35
C GLU A 36 -89.51 -49.84 21.93
N GLU A 37 -89.54 -49.66 23.25
CA GLU A 37 -88.79 -48.60 23.95
C GLU A 37 -87.28 -48.72 23.69
N ARG A 38 -86.73 -49.93 23.78
CA ARG A 38 -85.31 -50.18 23.46
C ARG A 38 -84.97 -49.91 22.01
N ILE A 39 -85.87 -50.24 21.07
CA ILE A 39 -85.68 -49.96 19.64
C ILE A 39 -85.69 -48.46 19.40
N GLU A 40 -86.58 -47.71 20.05
CA GLU A 40 -86.64 -46.26 19.96
C GLU A 40 -85.37 -45.61 20.53
N GLU A 41 -84.92 -46.05 21.71
CA GLU A 41 -83.66 -45.59 22.33
C GLU A 41 -82.45 -45.87 21.42
N GLN A 42 -82.34 -47.09 20.90
CA GLN A 42 -81.27 -47.46 19.97
C GLN A 42 -81.34 -46.68 18.65
N SER A 43 -82.55 -46.41 18.15
CA SER A 43 -82.74 -45.59 16.95
C SER A 43 -82.28 -44.15 17.18
N GLY A 44 -82.54 -43.60 18.37
CA GLY A 44 -82.00 -42.30 18.79
C GLY A 44 -80.47 -42.28 18.80
N ILE A 45 -79.84 -43.28 19.43
CA ILE A 45 -78.37 -43.40 19.48
C ILE A 45 -77.77 -43.53 18.07
N ILE A 46 -78.37 -44.34 17.19
CA ILE A 46 -77.91 -44.50 15.81
C ILE A 46 -77.99 -43.17 15.05
N LEU A 47 -79.07 -42.41 15.24
CA LEU A 47 -79.24 -41.11 14.61
C LEU A 47 -78.18 -40.11 15.07
N ASP A 48 -77.86 -40.08 16.36
CA ASP A 48 -76.86 -39.17 16.90
C ASP A 48 -75.44 -39.56 16.49
N LEU A 49 -75.08 -40.85 16.50
CA LEU A 49 -73.80 -41.34 15.96
C LEU A 49 -73.65 -41.02 14.48
N LYS A 50 -74.74 -41.09 13.69
CA LYS A 50 -74.70 -40.72 12.28
C LYS A 50 -74.41 -39.22 12.09
N LYS A 51 -75.03 -38.35 12.90
CA LYS A 51 -74.73 -36.90 12.87
C LYS A 51 -73.27 -36.63 13.25
N GLU A 52 -72.75 -37.30 14.28
CA GLU A 52 -71.36 -37.16 14.70
C GLU A 52 -70.39 -37.61 13.60
N MET A 53 -70.69 -38.74 12.94
CA MET A 53 -69.90 -39.24 11.82
C MET A 53 -69.89 -38.27 10.62
N GLU A 54 -71.02 -37.64 10.31
CA GLU A 54 -71.10 -36.62 9.25
C GLU A 54 -70.25 -35.38 9.59
N VAL A 55 -70.28 -34.91 10.84
CA VAL A 55 -69.43 -33.81 11.32
C VAL A 55 -67.95 -34.16 11.20
N LEU A 56 -67.54 -35.34 11.67
CA LEU A 56 -66.15 -35.81 11.59
C LEU A 56 -65.69 -35.98 10.13
N GLN A 57 -66.57 -36.42 9.23
CA GLN A 57 -66.26 -36.56 7.81
C GLN A 57 -65.99 -35.20 7.15
N ILE A 58 -66.78 -34.17 7.48
CA ILE A 58 -66.56 -32.80 7.00
C ILE A 58 -65.26 -32.23 7.57
N GLU A 59 -64.97 -32.46 8.85
CA GLU A 59 -63.72 -32.01 9.47
C GLU A 59 -62.50 -32.68 8.81
N LEU A 60 -62.57 -33.97 8.55
CA LEU A 60 -61.51 -34.73 7.86
C LEU A 60 -61.28 -34.21 6.44
N GLN A 61 -62.35 -33.94 5.68
CA GLN A 61 -62.23 -33.34 4.34
C GLN A 61 -61.61 -31.94 4.40
N THR A 62 -61.99 -31.12 5.37
CA THR A 62 -61.43 -29.77 5.56
C THR A 62 -59.94 -29.84 5.88
N LYS A 63 -59.52 -30.73 6.79
CA LYS A 63 -58.10 -30.96 7.11
C LYS A 63 -57.31 -31.49 5.91
N ASN A 64 -57.87 -32.43 5.13
CA ASN A 64 -57.23 -32.94 3.92
C ASN A 64 -57.03 -31.85 2.86
N ASN A 65 -58.04 -31.00 2.63
CA ASN A 65 -57.90 -29.87 1.71
C ASN A 65 -56.81 -28.89 2.18
N LYS A 66 -56.71 -28.65 3.50
CA LYS A 66 -55.64 -27.79 4.04
C LYS A 66 -54.25 -28.40 3.86
N ILE A 67 -54.12 -29.71 4.02
CA ILE A 67 -52.85 -30.43 3.76
C ILE A 67 -52.47 -30.30 2.28
N LEU A 68 -53.41 -30.47 1.35
CA LEU A 68 -53.17 -30.32 -0.08
C LEU A 68 -52.78 -28.87 -0.45
N GLU A 69 -53.43 -27.88 0.15
CA GLU A 69 -53.08 -26.46 -0.06
C GLU A 69 -51.66 -26.16 0.44
N LEU A 70 -51.32 -26.53 1.68
CA LEU A 70 -49.97 -26.34 2.23
C LEU A 70 -48.92 -27.10 1.41
N SER A 71 -49.22 -28.33 0.98
CA SER A 71 -48.32 -29.13 0.16
C SER A 71 -48.10 -28.53 -1.23
N SER A 72 -49.13 -27.90 -1.82
CA SER A 72 -49.07 -27.36 -3.18
C SER A 72 -48.52 -25.94 -3.25
N GLN A 73 -48.62 -25.15 -2.17
CA GLN A 73 -48.17 -23.76 -2.16
C GLN A 73 -46.86 -23.57 -1.38
N THR A 74 -46.77 -24.12 -0.16
CA THR A 74 -45.64 -23.83 0.74
C THR A 74 -44.39 -24.60 0.32
N ILE A 75 -44.52 -25.87 -0.06
CA ILE A 75 -43.35 -26.69 -0.45
C ILE A 75 -42.65 -26.13 -1.70
N PRO A 76 -43.35 -25.76 -2.79
CA PRO A 76 -42.67 -25.18 -3.95
C PRO A 76 -42.00 -23.84 -3.66
N SER A 77 -42.66 -22.96 -2.89
CA SER A 77 -42.08 -21.67 -2.50
C SER A 77 -40.81 -21.83 -1.66
N LEU A 78 -40.79 -22.76 -0.70
CA LEU A 78 -39.58 -23.06 0.08
C LEU A 78 -38.48 -23.68 -0.78
N ASN A 79 -38.82 -24.53 -1.76
CA ASN A 79 -37.83 -25.10 -2.67
C ASN A 79 -37.21 -24.03 -3.59
N GLU A 80 -37.98 -23.06 -4.04
CA GLU A 80 -37.49 -21.91 -4.81
C GLU A 80 -36.55 -21.04 -3.96
N GLU A 81 -36.92 -20.75 -2.70
CA GLU A 81 -36.06 -20.03 -1.77
C GLU A 81 -34.74 -20.78 -1.51
N ILE A 82 -34.79 -22.11 -1.30
CA ILE A 82 -33.60 -22.94 -1.15
C ILE A 82 -32.72 -22.90 -2.40
N ALA A 83 -33.31 -22.88 -3.60
CA ALA A 83 -32.55 -22.78 -4.85
C ALA A 83 -31.84 -21.43 -4.97
N LEU A 84 -32.53 -20.33 -4.66
CA LEU A 84 -31.96 -18.98 -4.66
C LEU A 84 -30.82 -18.85 -3.63
N GLN A 85 -31.02 -19.37 -2.41
CA GLN A 85 -29.98 -19.36 -1.38
C GLN A 85 -28.75 -20.17 -1.79
N LYS A 86 -28.94 -21.33 -2.46
CA LYS A 86 -27.82 -22.12 -3.00
C LYS A 86 -27.04 -21.37 -4.07
N GLU A 87 -27.71 -20.66 -4.96
CA GLU A 87 -27.06 -19.86 -6.00
C GLU A 87 -26.27 -18.68 -5.39
N GLN A 88 -26.85 -18.02 -4.36
CA GLN A 88 -26.14 -16.98 -3.61
C GLN A 88 -24.89 -17.52 -2.90
N VAL A 89 -24.98 -18.68 -2.23
CA VAL A 89 -23.81 -19.32 -1.58
C VAL A 89 -22.71 -19.59 -2.61
N LYS A 90 -23.06 -20.13 -3.78
CA LYS A 90 -22.09 -20.38 -4.85
C LYS A 90 -21.41 -19.09 -5.34
N ALA A 91 -22.16 -18.01 -5.51
CA ALA A 91 -21.60 -16.71 -5.89
C ALA A 91 -20.64 -16.16 -4.82
N TYR A 92 -20.97 -16.32 -3.54
CA TYR A 92 -20.07 -15.94 -2.45
C TYR A 92 -18.80 -16.79 -2.39
N GLU A 93 -18.87 -18.08 -2.70
CA GLU A 93 -17.69 -18.96 -2.78
C GLU A 93 -16.74 -18.55 -3.93
N GLU A 94 -17.28 -18.22 -5.10
CA GLU A 94 -16.51 -17.71 -6.25
C GLU A 94 -15.85 -16.35 -5.92
N PHE A 95 -16.58 -15.46 -5.26
CA PHE A 95 -16.05 -14.17 -4.79
C PHE A 95 -14.94 -14.35 -3.76
N LYS A 96 -15.12 -15.26 -2.79
CA LYS A 96 -14.11 -15.61 -1.79
C LYS A 96 -12.84 -16.15 -2.46
N SER A 97 -12.96 -17.06 -3.42
CA SER A 97 -11.81 -17.60 -4.16
C SER A 97 -11.05 -16.51 -4.91
N THR A 98 -11.74 -15.50 -5.46
CA THR A 98 -11.11 -14.35 -6.13
C THR A 98 -10.30 -13.52 -5.14
N LEU A 99 -10.87 -13.18 -3.98
CA LEU A 99 -10.18 -12.43 -2.93
C LEU A 99 -8.96 -13.18 -2.39
N GLU A 100 -9.03 -14.51 -2.22
CA GLU A 100 -7.90 -15.33 -1.80
C GLU A 100 -6.75 -15.30 -2.83
N GLY A 101 -7.08 -15.25 -4.12
CA GLY A 101 -6.11 -15.03 -5.20
C GLY A 101 -5.45 -13.65 -5.14
N GLU A 102 -6.23 -12.60 -4.93
CA GLU A 102 -5.71 -11.22 -4.77
C GLU A 102 -4.80 -11.08 -3.55
N ILE A 103 -5.18 -11.67 -2.41
CA ILE A 103 -4.36 -11.70 -1.19
C ILE A 103 -3.01 -12.39 -1.45
N THR A 104 -3.00 -13.48 -2.21
CA THR A 104 -1.75 -14.19 -2.57
C THR A 104 -0.85 -13.30 -3.43
N ASN A 105 -1.41 -12.66 -4.46
CA ASN A 105 -0.67 -11.72 -5.30
C ASN A 105 -0.10 -10.52 -4.51
N PHE A 106 -0.87 -9.97 -3.56
CA PHE A 106 -0.37 -8.88 -2.70
C PHE A 106 0.77 -9.34 -1.79
N LYS A 107 0.73 -10.58 -1.27
CA LYS A 107 1.85 -11.15 -0.49
C LYS A 107 3.11 -11.24 -1.36
N ASP A 108 3.00 -11.74 -2.58
CA ASP A 108 4.14 -11.81 -3.51
C ASP A 108 4.73 -10.43 -3.81
N ILE A 109 3.88 -9.41 -3.99
CA ILE A 109 4.34 -8.02 -4.19
C ILE A 109 5.10 -7.51 -2.95
N VAL A 110 4.57 -7.74 -1.75
CA VAL A 110 5.22 -7.34 -0.49
C VAL A 110 6.57 -8.02 -0.31
N ASP A 111 6.68 -9.31 -0.62
CA ASP A 111 7.95 -10.05 -0.50
C ASP A 111 8.99 -9.55 -1.52
N ASN A 112 8.56 -9.22 -2.75
CA ASN A 112 9.44 -8.59 -3.74
C ASN A 112 9.92 -7.19 -3.31
N LEU A 113 9.05 -6.38 -2.69
CA LEU A 113 9.43 -5.07 -2.16
C LEU A 113 10.46 -5.19 -1.03
N LYS A 114 10.27 -6.15 -0.11
CA LYS A 114 11.26 -6.42 0.96
C LYS A 114 12.62 -6.83 0.41
N GLN A 115 12.65 -7.65 -0.65
CA GLN A 115 13.91 -8.02 -1.31
C GLN A 115 14.59 -6.80 -1.96
N ASN A 116 13.81 -5.91 -2.58
CA ASN A 116 14.32 -4.68 -3.18
C ASN A 116 14.91 -3.73 -2.10
N ASP A 117 14.22 -3.57 -0.97
CA ASP A 117 14.73 -2.75 0.13
C ASP A 117 16.03 -3.33 0.72
N ALA A 118 16.14 -4.66 0.85
CA ALA A 118 17.39 -5.30 1.26
C ALA A 118 18.55 -5.05 0.27
N LEU A 119 18.28 -5.12 -1.04
CA LEU A 119 19.28 -4.80 -2.08
C LEU A 119 19.69 -3.32 -2.05
N LYS A 120 18.75 -2.40 -1.79
CA LYS A 120 19.06 -0.97 -1.65
C LYS A 120 19.98 -0.72 -0.46
N GLU A 121 19.73 -1.36 0.68
CA GLU A 121 20.59 -1.24 1.87
C GLU A 121 22.00 -1.80 1.61
N GLU A 122 22.11 -2.92 0.87
CA GLU A 122 23.41 -3.46 0.44
C GLU A 122 24.17 -2.46 -0.45
N ILE A 123 23.50 -1.86 -1.45
CA ILE A 123 24.09 -0.83 -2.33
C ILE A 123 24.51 0.41 -1.55
N ILE A 124 23.70 0.86 -0.59
CA ILE A 124 24.02 2.01 0.27
C ILE A 124 25.29 1.70 1.08
N THR A 125 25.37 0.50 1.65
CA THR A 125 26.53 0.06 2.44
C THR A 125 27.79 0.00 1.57
N GLU A 126 27.71 -0.58 0.37
CA GLU A 126 28.84 -0.62 -0.58
C GLU A 126 29.31 0.79 -0.97
N LYS A 127 28.38 1.70 -1.29
CA LYS A 127 28.71 3.09 -1.62
C LYS A 127 29.35 3.84 -0.46
N ASN A 128 28.87 3.64 0.77
CA ASN A 128 29.45 4.25 1.96
C ASN A 128 30.88 3.76 2.20
N ASN A 129 31.12 2.44 2.11
CA ASN A 129 32.46 1.88 2.18
C ASN A 129 33.38 2.50 1.11
N LYS A 130 32.87 2.70 -0.12
CA LYS A 130 33.67 3.33 -1.18
C LYS A 130 33.98 4.79 -0.91
N ILE A 131 33.05 5.53 -0.31
CA ILE A 131 33.27 6.92 0.11
C ILE A 131 34.37 6.97 1.17
N GLU A 132 34.35 6.08 2.16
CA GLU A 132 35.39 5.98 3.19
C GLU A 132 36.78 5.72 2.58
N GLU A 133 36.91 4.74 1.68
CA GLU A 133 38.16 4.48 0.97
C GLU A 133 38.68 5.71 0.21
N LEU A 134 37.78 6.44 -0.47
CA LEU A 134 38.13 7.65 -1.21
C LEU A 134 38.55 8.78 -0.28
N MET A 135 37.91 8.93 0.87
CA MET A 135 38.27 9.91 1.89
C MET A 135 39.67 9.63 2.47
N GLU A 136 39.98 8.37 2.80
CA GLU A 136 41.33 7.98 3.23
C GLU A 136 42.38 8.26 2.15
N GLY A 137 42.05 8.00 0.88
CA GLY A 137 42.91 8.33 -0.26
C GLY A 137 43.17 9.83 -0.35
N LEU A 138 42.14 10.65 -0.21
CA LEU A 138 42.23 12.11 -0.21
C LEU A 138 43.11 12.64 0.92
N GLU A 139 42.99 12.09 2.13
CA GLU A 139 43.83 12.46 3.26
C GLU A 139 45.32 12.14 3.01
N LYS A 140 45.62 10.98 2.40
CA LYS A 140 46.99 10.61 2.01
C LYS A 140 47.55 11.56 0.94
N PHE A 141 46.74 11.95 -0.05
CA PHE A 141 47.15 12.93 -1.05
C PHE A 141 47.40 14.30 -0.43
N GLN A 142 46.54 14.76 0.47
CA GLN A 142 46.72 16.04 1.15
C GLN A 142 48.04 16.08 1.94
N LYS A 143 48.35 15.03 2.71
CA LYS A 143 49.64 14.94 3.42
C LYS A 143 50.84 15.05 2.48
N ARG A 144 50.77 14.44 1.29
CA ARG A 144 51.83 14.51 0.29
C ARG A 144 51.93 15.89 -0.36
N VAL A 145 50.83 16.60 -0.54
CA VAL A 145 50.83 18.00 -0.97
C VAL A 145 51.52 18.86 0.09
N ASP A 146 51.15 18.72 1.37
CA ASP A 146 51.78 19.46 2.47
C ASP A 146 53.29 19.17 2.58
N GLU A 147 53.70 17.92 2.36
CA GLU A 147 55.12 17.53 2.29
C GLU A 147 55.86 18.19 1.11
N LEU A 148 55.25 18.21 -0.08
CA LEU A 148 55.83 18.87 -1.26
C LEU A 148 55.90 20.39 -1.09
N GLU A 149 54.89 21.02 -0.48
CA GLU A 149 54.92 22.44 -0.16
C GLU A 149 56.10 22.79 0.76
N LYS A 150 56.35 21.97 1.79
CA LYS A 150 57.55 22.13 2.65
C LYS A 150 58.85 21.99 1.87
N VAL A 151 58.94 21.03 0.94
CA VAL A 151 60.13 20.88 0.08
C VAL A 151 60.33 22.13 -0.77
N ILE A 152 59.26 22.68 -1.36
CA ILE A 152 59.30 23.92 -2.13
C ILE A 152 59.79 25.09 -1.28
N GLU A 153 59.34 25.21 -0.03
CA GLU A 153 59.82 26.25 0.90
C GLU A 153 61.32 26.14 1.22
N THR A 154 61.89 24.93 1.19
CA THR A 154 63.33 24.69 1.44
C THR A 154 64.22 24.82 0.21
N LEU A 155 63.66 24.87 -1.00
CA LEU A 155 64.46 25.07 -2.20
C LEU A 155 65.04 26.50 -2.20
N PRO A 156 66.31 26.68 -2.65
CA PRO A 156 66.92 28.00 -2.75
C PRO A 156 66.02 28.89 -3.61
N LYS A 157 65.72 30.07 -3.08
CA LYS A 157 64.81 31.01 -3.75
C LYS A 157 65.42 31.39 -5.09
N ILE A 158 64.55 31.65 -6.07
CA ILE A 158 64.96 32.09 -7.41
C ILE A 158 65.95 33.26 -7.33
N ASP A 159 65.81 34.12 -6.33
CA ASP A 159 66.72 35.23 -6.06
C ASP A 159 68.17 34.79 -5.77
N GLU A 160 68.38 33.70 -5.02
CA GLU A 160 69.73 33.14 -4.78
C GLU A 160 70.32 32.56 -6.07
N VAL A 161 69.48 31.96 -6.91
CA VAL A 161 69.90 31.45 -8.23
C VAL A 161 70.25 32.62 -9.17
N GLU A 162 69.49 33.71 -9.15
CA GLU A 162 69.79 34.92 -9.92
C GLU A 162 71.06 35.62 -9.41
N GLU A 163 71.27 35.66 -8.10
CA GLU A 163 72.48 36.23 -7.50
C GLU A 163 73.73 35.41 -7.86
N LEU A 164 73.65 34.08 -7.78
CA LEU A 164 74.70 33.19 -8.27
C LEU A 164 74.95 33.36 -9.78
N LYS A 165 73.90 33.55 -10.58
CA LYS A 165 74.02 33.80 -12.02
C LYS A 165 74.69 35.15 -12.32
N ALA A 166 74.38 36.18 -11.53
CA ALA A 166 75.03 37.48 -11.60
C ALA A 166 76.50 37.40 -11.16
N GLU A 167 76.81 36.66 -10.10
CA GLU A 167 78.19 36.42 -9.64
C GLU A 167 79.01 35.67 -10.71
N ILE A 168 78.44 34.62 -11.32
CA ILE A 168 79.08 33.89 -12.42
C ILE A 168 79.34 34.82 -13.60
N LYS A 169 78.37 35.65 -13.98
CA LYS A 169 78.54 36.63 -15.07
C LYS A 169 79.65 37.63 -14.76
N GLY A 170 79.66 38.19 -13.55
CA GLY A 170 80.70 39.12 -13.09
C GLY A 170 82.09 38.50 -13.12
N LYS A 171 82.24 37.27 -12.62
CA LYS A 171 83.51 36.52 -12.70
C LYS A 171 83.89 36.17 -14.15
N GLY A 172 82.93 35.89 -15.02
CA GLY A 172 83.17 35.66 -16.45
C GLY A 172 83.72 36.91 -17.16
N GLU A 173 83.18 38.08 -16.84
CA GLU A 173 83.70 39.37 -17.33
C GLU A 173 85.12 39.66 -16.78
N GLU A 174 85.36 39.35 -15.51
CA GLU A 174 86.67 39.49 -14.87
C GLU A 174 87.72 38.59 -15.54
N ILE A 175 87.37 37.33 -15.82
CA ILE A 175 88.21 36.39 -16.58
C ILE A 175 88.48 36.93 -17.99
N SER A 176 87.46 37.43 -18.69
CA SER A 176 87.62 38.01 -20.04
C SER A 176 88.59 39.20 -20.05
N ASN A 177 88.49 40.07 -19.03
CA ASN A 177 89.41 41.20 -18.86
C ASN A 177 90.84 40.73 -18.53
N LEU A 178 91.02 39.70 -17.71
CA LEU A 178 92.33 39.12 -17.42
C LEU A 178 92.95 38.49 -18.66
N ILE A 179 92.17 37.78 -19.48
CA ILE A 179 92.63 37.20 -20.76
C ILE A 179 93.12 38.31 -21.69
N LYS A 180 92.35 39.38 -21.88
CA LYS A 180 92.79 40.53 -22.69
C LYS A 180 94.10 41.15 -22.19
N LYS A 181 94.26 41.24 -20.87
CA LYS A 181 95.46 41.80 -20.25
C LYS A 181 96.68 40.90 -20.44
N ILE A 182 96.47 39.58 -20.46
CA ILE A 182 97.49 38.60 -20.82
C ILE A 182 97.85 38.75 -22.30
N GLU A 183 96.86 38.83 -23.20
CA GLU A 183 97.09 39.06 -24.63
C GLU A 183 97.83 40.38 -24.91
N GLU A 184 97.54 41.46 -24.18
CA GLU A 184 98.28 42.74 -24.26
C GLU A 184 99.73 42.62 -23.75
N LEU A 185 99.96 41.79 -22.73
CA LEU A 185 101.31 41.53 -22.21
C LEU A 185 102.12 40.62 -23.15
N GLU A 186 101.47 39.67 -23.82
CA GLU A 186 102.08 38.79 -24.82
C GLU A 186 102.35 39.48 -26.16
N SER A 187 101.56 40.51 -26.51
CA SER A 187 101.75 41.30 -27.73
C SER A 187 102.75 42.46 -27.58
N ARG A 188 103.34 42.65 -26.40
CA ARG A 188 104.42 43.62 -26.16
C ARG A 188 105.76 43.07 -26.64
N PRO A 189 106.56 43.82 -27.43
CA PRO A 189 107.90 43.39 -27.83
C PRO A 189 108.84 43.31 -26.61
N PRO A 190 109.84 42.40 -26.61
CA PRO A 190 110.72 42.20 -25.46
C PRO A 190 111.59 43.45 -25.28
N LEU A 191 111.46 44.13 -24.14
CA LEU A 191 112.33 45.24 -23.76
C LEU A 191 112.90 45.02 -22.36
N GLU A 192 114.19 45.32 -22.28
CA GLU A 192 115.16 45.18 -21.20
C GLU A 192 114.77 45.80 -19.84
N PRO A 193 115.43 45.40 -18.74
CA PRO A 193 114.92 45.56 -17.39
C PRO A 193 115.30 46.93 -16.80
N LEU A 194 114.29 47.67 -16.35
CA LEU A 194 114.42 48.74 -15.37
C LEU A 194 113.24 48.58 -14.41
N VAL A 195 113.47 47.85 -13.32
CA VAL A 195 112.48 47.61 -12.27
C VAL A 195 112.85 48.48 -11.08
N SER A 196 111.91 49.31 -10.64
CA SER A 196 112.01 50.05 -9.38
C SER A 196 111.68 49.13 -8.20
N GLU A 197 112.39 49.28 -7.09
CA GLU A 197 112.37 48.34 -5.94
C GLU A 197 111.00 48.30 -5.23
N GLU A 198 110.18 49.35 -5.39
CA GLU A 198 108.81 49.45 -4.84
C GLU A 198 107.76 48.69 -5.68
N GLU A 199 108.02 48.48 -6.98
CA GLU A 199 107.17 47.66 -7.86
C GLU A 199 107.48 46.17 -7.74
N LEU A 200 108.71 45.80 -7.37
CA LEU A 200 109.13 44.42 -7.07
C LEU A 200 108.47 43.86 -5.79
N GLU A 201 108.25 44.72 -4.77
CA GLU A 201 107.57 44.34 -3.52
C GLU A 201 106.07 44.03 -3.75
N ASN A 202 105.42 44.73 -4.68
CA ASN A 202 104.01 44.48 -5.04
C ASN A 202 103.83 43.29 -6.00
N LEU A 203 104.83 42.99 -6.83
CA LEU A 203 104.87 41.78 -7.66
C LEU A 203 105.14 40.51 -6.82
N ARG A 204 105.89 40.61 -5.72
CA ARG A 204 106.08 39.52 -4.74
C ARG A 204 104.82 39.16 -3.93
N LYS A 205 103.82 40.06 -3.88
CA LYS A 205 102.52 39.80 -3.24
C LYS A 205 101.47 39.25 -4.20
N ARG A 206 101.79 39.11 -5.50
CA ARG A 206 100.91 38.42 -6.43
C ARG A 206 101.00 36.93 -6.16
N PRO A 207 99.87 36.20 -6.21
CA PRO A 207 99.88 34.77 -6.02
C PRO A 207 100.88 34.16 -7.00
N THR A 208 101.78 33.36 -6.46
CA THR A 208 102.76 32.60 -7.24
C THR A 208 102.00 31.71 -8.24
N ALA A 209 102.66 31.30 -9.33
CA ALA A 209 102.03 30.43 -10.32
C ALA A 209 101.41 29.17 -9.67
N GLU A 210 102.04 28.64 -8.61
CA GLU A 210 101.53 27.53 -7.79
C GLU A 210 100.22 27.88 -7.04
N GLU A 211 100.08 29.11 -6.53
CA GLU A 211 98.85 29.57 -5.87
C GLU A 211 97.70 29.80 -6.87
N ILE A 212 98.01 30.28 -8.09
CA ILE A 212 97.02 30.42 -9.16
C ILE A 212 96.54 29.05 -9.63
N GLU A 213 97.45 28.09 -9.79
CA GLU A 213 97.13 26.71 -10.18
C GLU A 213 96.29 26.01 -9.10
N LYS A 214 96.61 26.25 -7.82
CA LYS A 214 95.79 25.79 -6.70
C LYS A 214 94.38 26.39 -6.71
N ILE A 215 94.25 27.71 -6.95
CA ILE A 215 92.96 28.38 -7.04
C ILE A 215 92.14 27.88 -8.24
N MET A 216 92.79 27.60 -9.39
CA MET A 216 92.11 27.00 -10.54
C MET A 216 91.62 25.60 -10.21
N GLY A 217 92.46 24.74 -9.63
CA GLY A 217 92.07 23.40 -9.22
C GLY A 217 90.90 23.39 -8.23
N GLU A 218 90.92 24.28 -7.22
CA GLU A 218 89.79 24.45 -6.28
C GLU A 218 88.51 24.95 -6.96
N LYS A 219 88.63 25.80 -7.99
CA LYS A 219 87.48 26.27 -8.77
C LYS A 219 86.94 25.19 -9.70
N GLU A 220 87.79 24.41 -10.35
CA GLU A 220 87.39 23.27 -11.18
C GLU A 220 86.71 22.18 -10.34
N GLU A 221 87.21 21.91 -9.14
CA GLU A 221 86.53 20.99 -8.21
C GLU A 221 85.16 21.52 -7.79
N LYS A 222 85.03 22.83 -7.53
CA LYS A 222 83.73 23.47 -7.26
C LYS A 222 82.77 23.40 -8.44
N ILE A 223 83.26 23.65 -9.65
CA ILE A 223 82.46 23.54 -10.89
C ILE A 223 81.97 22.11 -11.04
N SER A 224 82.85 21.12 -10.87
CA SER A 224 82.48 19.71 -11.00
C SER A 224 81.47 19.24 -9.93
N LYS A 225 81.53 19.80 -8.71
CA LYS A 225 80.51 19.59 -7.68
C LYS A 225 79.16 20.21 -8.07
N LEU A 226 79.16 21.44 -8.55
CA LEU A 226 77.94 22.13 -8.99
C LEU A 226 77.29 21.45 -10.19
N GLU A 227 78.07 20.96 -11.16
CA GLU A 227 77.58 20.18 -12.30
C GLU A 227 76.89 18.88 -11.86
N ASN A 228 77.45 18.17 -10.87
CA ASN A 228 76.84 16.98 -10.31
C ASN A 228 75.53 17.30 -9.54
N GLU A 229 75.50 18.37 -8.76
CA GLU A 229 74.28 18.82 -8.08
C GLU A 229 73.19 19.24 -9.08
N LEU A 230 73.56 19.94 -10.16
CA LEU A 230 72.64 20.33 -11.23
C LEU A 230 72.04 19.08 -11.88
N ARG A 231 72.87 18.08 -12.22
CA ARG A 231 72.41 16.82 -12.82
C ARG A 231 71.47 16.04 -11.90
N LEU A 232 71.72 16.05 -10.59
CA LEU A 232 70.82 15.44 -9.59
C LEU A 232 69.48 16.17 -9.52
N LYS A 233 69.48 17.50 -9.56
CA LYS A 233 68.24 18.30 -9.58
C LYS A 233 67.44 18.09 -10.86
N GLU A 234 68.09 18.00 -12.02
CA GLU A 234 67.43 17.67 -13.29
C GLU A 234 66.75 16.30 -13.23
N ALA A 235 67.41 15.29 -12.68
CA ALA A 235 66.81 13.95 -12.51
C ALA A 235 65.56 13.97 -11.61
N VAL A 236 65.53 14.81 -10.58
CA VAL A 236 64.35 14.99 -9.71
C VAL A 236 63.21 15.68 -10.46
N ILE A 237 63.51 16.68 -11.29
CA ILE A 237 62.51 17.37 -12.11
C ILE A 237 61.87 16.40 -13.11
N ASP A 238 62.65 15.52 -13.74
CA ASP A 238 62.15 14.51 -14.67
C ASP A 238 61.21 13.52 -13.97
N ASP A 239 61.56 13.04 -12.77
CA ASP A 239 60.71 12.15 -11.97
C ASP A 239 59.38 12.83 -11.56
N LEU A 240 59.45 14.07 -11.09
CA LEU A 240 58.24 14.85 -10.75
C LEU A 240 57.34 15.09 -11.97
N THR A 241 57.94 15.31 -13.14
CA THR A 241 57.20 15.48 -14.40
C THR A 241 56.46 14.20 -14.80
N LEU A 242 57.10 13.03 -14.64
CA LEU A 242 56.45 11.74 -14.85
C LEU A 242 55.30 11.50 -13.86
N GLN A 243 55.49 11.81 -12.57
CA GLN A 243 54.42 11.69 -11.56
C GLN A 243 53.22 12.61 -11.89
N MET A 244 53.46 13.85 -12.35
CA MET A 244 52.38 14.74 -12.78
C MET A 244 51.61 14.19 -13.99
N GLN A 245 52.31 13.60 -14.97
CA GLN A 245 51.65 13.00 -16.13
C GLN A 245 50.76 11.81 -15.75
N ASP A 246 51.23 10.94 -14.83
CA ASP A 246 50.44 9.81 -14.31
C ASP A 246 49.17 10.30 -13.58
N LEU A 247 49.30 11.33 -12.74
CA LEU A 247 48.16 11.94 -12.06
C LEU A 247 47.18 12.57 -13.04
N HIS A 248 47.65 13.25 -14.08
CA HIS A 248 46.81 13.83 -15.12
C HIS A 248 46.04 12.73 -15.88
N GLY A 249 46.70 11.61 -16.17
CA GLY A 249 46.07 10.43 -16.77
C GLY A 249 44.96 9.83 -15.89
N LYS A 250 45.20 9.71 -14.59
CA LYS A 250 44.20 9.23 -13.62
C LYS A 250 43.01 10.19 -13.49
N LEU A 251 43.26 11.51 -13.51
CA LEU A 251 42.20 12.52 -13.45
C LEU A 251 41.32 12.49 -14.71
N ALA A 252 41.93 12.32 -15.88
CA ALA A 252 41.22 12.24 -17.17
C ALA A 252 40.31 11.00 -17.30
N GLN A 253 40.52 9.95 -16.50
CA GLN A 253 39.65 8.76 -16.46
C GLN A 253 38.44 8.93 -15.52
N LYS A 254 38.42 9.94 -14.66
CA LYS A 254 37.33 10.18 -13.69
C LYS A 254 35.96 10.49 -14.34
N PRO A 255 35.85 11.20 -15.49
CA PRO A 255 34.58 11.42 -16.17
C PRO A 255 33.91 10.11 -16.66
N GLN A 256 34.68 9.08 -17.02
CA GLN A 256 34.12 7.80 -17.47
C GLN A 256 33.44 7.01 -16.35
N VAL A 257 33.84 7.23 -15.09
CA VAL A 257 33.17 6.62 -13.93
C VAL A 257 31.84 7.32 -13.64
N ILE A 258 31.78 8.63 -13.86
CA ILE A 258 30.56 9.43 -13.68
C ILE A 258 29.54 9.11 -14.78
N GLU A 259 29.95 8.95 -16.04
CA GLU A 259 29.03 8.51 -17.11
C GLU A 259 28.45 7.12 -16.85
N LYS A 260 29.24 6.17 -16.31
CA LYS A 260 28.71 4.84 -15.94
C LYS A 260 27.69 4.91 -14.80
N SER A 261 27.85 5.79 -13.82
CA SER A 261 26.83 5.98 -12.78
C SER A 261 25.54 6.60 -13.30
N VAL A 262 25.61 7.50 -14.29
CA VAL A 262 24.43 8.08 -14.93
C VAL A 262 23.66 7.02 -15.72
N TYR A 263 24.34 6.10 -16.41
CA TYR A 263 23.68 4.97 -17.09
C TYR A 263 22.97 4.01 -16.12
N VAL A 264 23.50 3.80 -14.92
CA VAL A 264 22.85 2.95 -13.89
C VAL A 264 21.61 3.65 -13.31
N GLU A 265 21.65 4.96 -13.12
CA GLU A 265 20.52 5.75 -12.62
C GLU A 265 19.39 5.87 -13.68
N GLN A 266 19.76 5.94 -14.96
CA GLN A 266 18.81 5.94 -16.08
C GLN A 266 18.18 4.56 -16.31
N ALA A 267 18.95 3.47 -16.16
CA ALA A 267 18.42 2.10 -16.20
C ALA A 267 17.48 1.79 -15.02
N ALA A 268 17.73 2.37 -13.83
CA ALA A 268 16.83 2.26 -12.68
C ALA A 268 15.52 3.06 -12.88
N SER A 269 15.58 4.21 -13.56
CA SER A 269 14.41 4.98 -13.97
C SER A 269 13.54 4.24 -15.01
N ASP A 270 14.17 3.57 -15.98
CA ASP A 270 13.46 2.82 -17.04
C ASP A 270 12.82 1.51 -16.55
N LEU A 271 13.28 0.95 -15.43
CA LEU A 271 12.61 -0.15 -14.73
C LEU A 271 11.35 0.30 -13.98
N ASN A 272 11.24 1.60 -13.65
CA ASN A 272 10.11 2.17 -12.92
C ASN A 272 9.04 2.78 -13.84
N THR A 273 9.31 2.89 -15.14
CA THR A 273 8.38 3.49 -16.14
C THR A 273 7.80 2.49 -17.13
N LYS A 274 8.14 1.19 -17.06
CA LYS A 274 7.38 0.18 -17.80
C LYS A 274 5.98 0.07 -17.18
N PRO A 275 4.91 0.44 -17.91
CA PRO A 275 3.57 0.20 -17.44
C PRO A 275 3.40 -1.31 -17.28
N LYS A 276 3.32 -1.78 -16.02
CA LYS A 276 2.67 -3.05 -15.73
C LYS A 276 1.36 -2.98 -16.49
N THR A 277 1.20 -3.84 -17.49
CA THR A 277 -0.09 -4.16 -18.09
C THR A 277 -1.00 -4.55 -16.94
N ILE A 278 -1.75 -3.56 -16.47
CA ILE A 278 -2.82 -3.71 -15.50
C ILE A 278 -3.80 -4.64 -16.21
N PHE A 279 -3.81 -5.89 -15.76
CA PHE A 279 -4.93 -6.79 -15.93
C PHE A 279 -6.14 -6.01 -15.43
N LYS A 280 -6.98 -5.53 -16.35
CA LYS A 280 -8.27 -4.95 -16.01
C LYS A 280 -9.02 -6.00 -15.19
N PRO A 281 -9.43 -5.71 -13.95
CA PRO A 281 -10.34 -6.60 -13.25
C PRO A 281 -11.65 -6.65 -14.06
N GLN A 282 -12.06 -7.84 -14.50
CA GLN A 282 -13.37 -8.11 -15.11
C GLN A 282 -14.49 -8.03 -14.05
N THR A 283 -14.54 -6.96 -13.26
CA THR A 283 -15.58 -6.77 -12.25
C THR A 283 -16.81 -6.06 -12.80
N GLU A 284 -16.76 -5.50 -14.01
CA GLU A 284 -17.95 -4.92 -14.66
C GLU A 284 -18.84 -5.94 -15.37
N GLU A 285 -18.33 -7.12 -15.77
CA GLU A 285 -19.16 -8.14 -16.44
C GLU A 285 -20.09 -8.93 -15.50
N ILE A 286 -19.86 -8.88 -14.18
CA ILE A 286 -20.73 -9.55 -13.20
C ILE A 286 -21.94 -8.67 -12.83
N LYS A 287 -21.82 -7.33 -12.89
CA LYS A 287 -22.96 -6.43 -12.62
C LYS A 287 -24.05 -6.47 -13.68
N ASP A 288 -23.71 -6.81 -14.93
CA ASP A 288 -24.68 -6.89 -16.04
C ASP A 288 -25.43 -8.22 -16.15
N ARG A 289 -25.02 -9.25 -15.39
CA ARG A 289 -25.76 -10.54 -15.34
C ARG A 289 -26.88 -10.56 -14.30
N PHE A 290 -26.92 -9.61 -13.36
CA PHE A 290 -27.97 -9.52 -12.34
C PHE A 290 -29.06 -8.48 -12.63
N SER A 291 -28.95 -7.70 -13.72
CA SER A 291 -29.90 -6.64 -14.10
C SER A 291 -30.95 -7.08 -15.14
N LYS A 292 -30.96 -8.35 -15.57
CA LYS A 292 -31.91 -8.92 -16.55
C LYS A 292 -32.66 -10.13 -16.00
N VAL A 293 -33.44 -9.92 -14.94
CA VAL A 293 -34.60 -10.77 -14.63
C VAL A 293 -35.80 -9.84 -14.54
N GLU A 294 -36.56 -9.76 -15.63
CA GLU A 294 -37.84 -9.05 -15.67
C GLU A 294 -38.80 -9.68 -14.64
N PRO A 295 -39.38 -8.91 -13.71
CA PRO A 295 -40.47 -9.41 -12.88
C PRO A 295 -41.72 -9.49 -13.77
N SER A 296 -42.08 -10.69 -14.20
CA SER A 296 -43.37 -10.94 -14.82
C SER A 296 -44.48 -10.59 -13.82
N LEU A 297 -45.30 -9.61 -14.21
CA LEU A 297 -46.56 -9.19 -13.60
C LEU A 297 -47.40 -10.38 -13.11
N ILE A 298 -47.36 -10.65 -11.80
CA ILE A 298 -48.41 -11.40 -11.12
C ILE A 298 -49.25 -10.38 -10.34
N LYS A 299 -50.46 -10.16 -10.84
CA LYS A 299 -51.53 -9.39 -10.17
C LYS A 299 -51.76 -9.94 -8.76
N SER A 300 -51.33 -9.18 -7.75
CA SER A 300 -51.69 -9.43 -6.35
C SER A 300 -53.18 -9.12 -6.17
N SER A 301 -53.97 -10.15 -5.90
CA SER A 301 -55.33 -10.00 -5.39
C SER A 301 -55.31 -9.43 -3.97
N GLU A 302 -56.38 -8.72 -3.65
CA GLU A 302 -56.65 -8.05 -2.38
C GLU A 302 -56.52 -9.01 -1.17
N ARG A 303 -55.84 -8.54 -0.11
CA ARG A 303 -55.82 -9.18 1.20
C ARG A 303 -57.15 -8.91 1.93
N PRO A 304 -57.74 -9.90 2.62
CA PRO A 304 -58.67 -9.60 3.70
C PRO A 304 -57.90 -9.27 4.98
N VAL A 305 -58.34 -8.20 5.63
CA VAL A 305 -57.95 -7.79 6.98
C VAL A 305 -58.62 -8.76 7.97
N PHE A 306 -57.84 -9.41 8.82
CA PHE A 306 -58.36 -10.07 10.03
C PHE A 306 -57.61 -9.58 11.26
N LYS A 307 -58.41 -9.20 12.27
CA LYS A 307 -58.03 -8.70 13.59
C LYS A 307 -57.73 -9.84 14.56
N GLU A 308 -56.75 -9.57 15.43
CA GLU A 308 -56.54 -9.98 16.83
C GLU A 308 -57.00 -11.36 17.33
N THR A 309 -56.05 -12.09 17.93
CA THR A 309 -56.25 -12.74 19.25
C THR A 309 -54.91 -12.97 19.96
N GLU A 310 -54.97 -12.84 21.28
CA GLU A 310 -53.92 -12.73 22.31
C GLU A 310 -53.05 -14.00 22.56
N PRO A 311 -51.97 -13.88 23.38
CA PRO A 311 -50.85 -14.80 23.38
C PRO A 311 -50.98 -15.95 24.39
N SER A 312 -50.23 -17.03 24.15
CA SER A 312 -49.90 -18.04 25.18
C SER A 312 -48.39 -18.16 25.39
N PRO A 313 -47.94 -18.42 26.63
CA PRO A 313 -46.54 -18.27 27.03
C PRO A 313 -45.81 -19.61 26.95
N GLN A 314 -44.66 -19.64 26.25
CA GLN A 314 -43.69 -20.73 26.37
C GLN A 314 -42.25 -20.18 26.43
N THR A 315 -41.73 -20.17 27.66
CA THR A 315 -40.41 -20.62 28.11
C THR A 315 -39.17 -20.47 27.21
N LEU A 316 -38.22 -19.67 27.73
CA LEU A 316 -36.78 -19.96 27.89
C LEU A 316 -36.05 -20.58 26.70
N ASN A 317 -35.41 -19.73 25.90
CA ASN A 317 -34.07 -19.98 25.40
C ASN A 317 -33.26 -18.68 25.47
N ALA A 318 -32.16 -18.73 26.21
CA ALA A 318 -31.23 -17.62 26.39
C ALA A 318 -30.50 -17.32 25.07
N PHE A 319 -31.12 -16.50 24.23
CA PHE A 319 -30.39 -15.77 23.20
C PHE A 319 -29.58 -14.67 23.89
N LYS A 320 -28.27 -14.65 23.67
CA LYS A 320 -27.45 -13.47 23.95
C LYS A 320 -28.09 -12.31 23.20
N THR A 321 -28.72 -11.41 23.95
CA THR A 321 -29.26 -10.16 23.44
C THR A 321 -28.11 -9.43 22.74
N PRO A 322 -28.16 -9.17 21.42
CA PRO A 322 -27.20 -8.26 20.80
C PRO A 322 -27.32 -6.92 21.54
N GLU A 323 -26.18 -6.33 21.90
CA GLU A 323 -26.13 -5.03 22.56
C GLU A 323 -27.09 -4.06 21.84
N PRO A 324 -27.93 -3.32 22.59
CA PRO A 324 -28.89 -2.42 21.99
C PRO A 324 -28.15 -1.39 21.15
N LYS A 325 -28.33 -1.45 19.84
CA LYS A 325 -27.82 -0.43 18.91
C LYS A 325 -28.31 0.93 19.43
N PRO A 326 -27.44 1.94 19.52
CA PRO A 326 -27.82 3.26 20.02
C PRO A 326 -29.02 3.76 19.22
N VAL A 327 -30.09 4.13 19.93
CA VAL A 327 -31.30 4.71 19.33
C VAL A 327 -30.93 6.10 18.84
N ILE A 328 -30.67 6.22 17.53
CA ILE A 328 -30.38 7.49 16.89
C ILE A 328 -31.70 8.30 16.85
N PRO A 329 -31.75 9.53 17.39
CA PRO A 329 -32.93 10.36 17.29
C PRO A 329 -33.30 10.57 15.82
N LYS A 330 -34.59 10.40 15.48
CA LYS A 330 -35.07 10.63 14.11
C LYS A 330 -34.74 12.07 13.69
N GLY A 331 -34.00 12.21 12.59
CA GLY A 331 -33.57 13.51 12.07
C GLY A 331 -32.18 13.98 12.47
N SER A 332 -31.38 13.14 13.15
CA SER A 332 -29.95 13.40 13.35
C SER A 332 -29.08 12.50 12.47
N LEU A 333 -27.98 13.03 11.95
CA LEU A 333 -26.95 12.27 11.24
C LEU A 333 -26.38 11.18 12.17
N ASN A 334 -26.08 10.01 11.62
CA ASN A 334 -25.40 8.96 12.38
C ASN A 334 -24.08 9.52 12.96
N PRO A 335 -23.77 9.33 14.26
CA PRO A 335 -22.59 9.92 14.90
C PRO A 335 -21.27 9.58 14.22
N GLN A 336 -21.13 8.35 13.69
CA GLN A 336 -19.93 7.93 12.98
C GLN A 336 -19.81 8.67 11.63
N VAL A 337 -20.92 8.80 10.90
CA VAL A 337 -20.96 9.57 9.65
C VAL A 337 -20.66 11.05 9.90
N ALA A 338 -21.17 11.61 11.00
CA ALA A 338 -20.88 12.98 11.42
C ALA A 338 -19.38 13.18 11.72
N GLN A 339 -18.76 12.21 12.41
CA GLN A 339 -17.33 12.23 12.69
C GLN A 339 -16.50 12.18 11.40
N LEU A 340 -16.83 11.32 10.45
CA LEU A 340 -16.14 11.24 9.14
C LEU A 340 -16.22 12.55 8.37
N MET A 341 -17.41 13.17 8.31
CA MET A 341 -17.58 14.47 7.66
C MET A 341 -16.78 15.57 8.34
N GLN A 342 -16.71 15.54 9.67
CA GLN A 342 -15.90 16.48 10.45
C GLN A 342 -14.39 16.29 10.19
N THR A 343 -13.91 15.05 10.13
CA THR A 343 -12.50 14.75 9.80
C THR A 343 -12.11 15.23 8.41
N ILE A 344 -12.98 15.06 7.41
CA ILE A 344 -12.75 15.61 6.07
C ILE A 344 -12.66 17.14 6.15
N LYS A 345 -13.61 17.79 6.84
CA LYS A 345 -13.63 19.25 6.98
C LYS A 345 -12.36 19.80 7.65
N GLU A 346 -11.90 19.16 8.72
CA GLU A 346 -10.67 19.54 9.42
C GLU A 346 -9.42 19.34 8.55
N SER A 347 -9.36 18.24 7.80
CA SER A 347 -8.23 17.96 6.90
C SER A 347 -8.11 19.02 5.80
N ILE A 348 -9.25 19.47 5.26
CA ILE A 348 -9.30 20.56 4.29
C ILE A 348 -8.80 21.87 4.90
N LEU A 349 -9.27 22.23 6.10
CA LEU A 349 -8.84 23.44 6.81
C LEU A 349 -7.35 23.43 7.16
N ASN A 350 -6.74 22.26 7.32
CA ASN A 350 -5.33 22.09 7.61
C ASN A 350 -4.43 22.09 6.35
N GLY A 351 -4.98 22.28 5.15
CA GLY A 351 -4.20 22.40 3.91
C GLY A 351 -3.78 21.05 3.30
N ILE A 352 -4.67 20.06 3.28
CA ILE A 352 -4.46 18.77 2.63
C ILE A 352 -4.20 18.87 1.12
N PHE A 353 -3.33 18.02 0.57
CA PHE A 353 -3.11 17.94 -0.87
C PHE A 353 -4.29 17.29 -1.61
N ALA A 354 -4.51 17.63 -2.88
CA ALA A 354 -5.64 17.16 -3.66
C ALA A 354 -5.76 15.62 -3.72
N ASN A 355 -4.64 14.90 -3.89
CA ASN A 355 -4.63 13.44 -3.95
C ASN A 355 -4.88 12.77 -2.59
N GLU A 356 -4.42 13.40 -1.51
CA GLU A 356 -4.71 12.94 -0.15
C GLU A 356 -6.18 13.14 0.17
N LEU A 357 -6.76 14.30 -0.19
CA LEU A 357 -8.20 14.53 -0.06
C LEU A 357 -9.02 13.56 -0.92
N ALA A 358 -8.55 13.23 -2.13
CA ALA A 358 -9.21 12.25 -2.98
C ALA A 358 -9.33 10.89 -2.27
N THR A 359 -8.23 10.44 -1.65
CA THR A 359 -8.19 9.18 -0.91
C THR A 359 -9.11 9.23 0.30
N LEU A 360 -9.03 10.31 1.09
CA LEU A 360 -9.87 10.52 2.26
C LEU A 360 -11.38 10.51 1.92
N LEU A 361 -11.76 11.10 0.78
CA LEU A 361 -13.15 11.09 0.30
C LEU A 361 -13.60 9.71 -0.22
N GLU A 362 -12.72 8.92 -0.85
CA GLU A 362 -13.04 7.53 -1.26
C GLU A 362 -13.25 6.65 -0.03
N ASP A 363 -12.36 6.73 0.95
CA ASP A 363 -12.44 5.95 2.18
C ASP A 363 -13.70 6.31 2.98
N ALA A 364 -13.96 7.61 3.17
CA ALA A 364 -15.16 8.07 3.85
C ALA A 364 -16.44 7.66 3.10
N ARG A 365 -16.45 7.70 1.76
CA ARG A 365 -17.60 7.24 0.96
C ARG A 365 -17.91 5.78 1.25
N ASP A 366 -16.90 4.92 1.24
CA ASP A 366 -17.08 3.48 1.40
C ASP A 366 -17.47 3.12 2.85
N GLU A 367 -16.90 3.82 3.82
CA GLU A 367 -17.28 3.68 5.23
C GLU A 367 -18.72 4.14 5.46
N ILE A 368 -19.13 5.30 4.95
CA ILE A 368 -20.51 5.78 5.05
C ILE A 368 -21.47 4.80 4.36
N ALA A 369 -21.12 4.28 3.18
CA ALA A 369 -21.92 3.28 2.48
C ALA A 369 -22.12 2.01 3.32
N SER A 370 -21.11 1.60 4.10
CA SER A 370 -21.22 0.47 5.01
C SER A 370 -22.14 0.73 6.22
N ILE A 371 -22.20 1.97 6.70
CA ILE A 371 -22.97 2.36 7.89
C ILE A 371 -24.45 2.57 7.55
N ILE A 372 -24.75 3.31 6.48
CA ILE A 372 -26.13 3.74 6.16
C ILE A 372 -26.67 3.21 4.82
N GLY A 373 -25.88 2.41 4.09
CA GLY A 373 -26.21 1.96 2.74
C GLY A 373 -25.92 3.02 1.68
N PHE A 374 -26.15 2.65 0.41
CA PHE A 374 -25.89 3.54 -0.72
C PHE A 374 -26.92 4.68 -0.78
N LYS A 375 -26.45 5.93 -0.75
CA LYS A 375 -27.23 7.14 -1.04
C LYS A 375 -26.65 7.85 -2.27
N VAL A 376 -27.49 8.58 -3.02
CA VAL A 376 -27.08 9.32 -4.24
C VAL A 376 -25.90 10.27 -3.97
N VAL A 377 -25.89 10.89 -2.79
CA VAL A 377 -24.82 11.79 -2.34
C VAL A 377 -23.44 11.12 -2.30
N LEU A 378 -23.36 9.81 -2.06
CA LEU A 378 -22.10 9.07 -2.05
C LEU A 378 -21.47 8.98 -3.45
N ASN A 379 -22.30 9.01 -4.50
CA ASN A 379 -21.80 9.07 -5.88
C ASN A 379 -21.18 10.44 -6.18
N GLU A 380 -21.72 11.53 -5.60
CA GLU A 380 -21.14 12.87 -5.73
C GLU A 380 -19.78 12.96 -5.05
N ILE A 381 -19.68 12.44 -3.82
CA ILE A 381 -18.41 12.32 -3.08
C ILE A 381 -17.38 11.56 -3.93
N GLY A 382 -17.77 10.38 -4.44
CA GLY A 382 -16.88 9.57 -5.29
C GLY A 382 -16.52 10.23 -6.63
N ASN A 383 -17.38 11.09 -7.19
CA ASN A 383 -17.07 11.84 -8.41
C ASN A 383 -16.05 12.95 -8.17
N ILE A 384 -16.14 13.65 -7.04
CA ILE A 384 -15.16 14.66 -6.65
C ILE A 384 -13.82 14.02 -6.33
N ALA A 385 -13.81 12.93 -5.57
CA ALA A 385 -12.59 12.19 -5.29
C ALA A 385 -11.86 11.78 -6.57
N ARG A 386 -12.59 11.23 -7.55
CA ARG A 386 -12.03 10.88 -8.88
C ARG A 386 -11.53 12.08 -9.68
N LYS A 387 -12.09 13.28 -9.50
CA LYS A 387 -11.58 14.52 -10.12
C LYS A 387 -10.29 14.96 -9.44
N LEU A 388 -10.26 14.94 -8.12
CA LEU A 388 -9.08 15.31 -7.32
C LEU A 388 -7.89 14.38 -7.60
N LYS A 389 -8.14 13.08 -7.80
CA LYS A 389 -7.12 12.07 -8.15
C LYS A 389 -6.40 12.32 -9.49
N LYS A 390 -6.97 13.18 -10.34
CA LYS A 390 -6.37 13.58 -11.62
C LYS A 390 -5.45 14.79 -11.46
N ALA A 391 -5.42 15.42 -10.29
CA ALA A 391 -4.54 16.54 -10.02
C ALA A 391 -3.07 16.07 -9.87
N PRO A 392 -2.08 16.93 -10.15
CA PRO A 392 -0.68 16.62 -9.93
C PRO A 392 -0.40 16.10 -8.50
N PRO A 393 0.61 15.23 -8.30
CA PRO A 393 0.92 14.58 -7.01
C PRO A 393 0.97 15.51 -5.78
N ASN A 394 1.36 16.77 -5.98
CA ASN A 394 1.53 17.77 -4.92
C ASN A 394 0.65 19.02 -5.14
N ALA A 395 -0.45 18.89 -5.88
CA ALA A 395 -1.37 20.00 -6.08
C ALA A 395 -2.07 20.34 -4.76
N GLN A 396 -1.82 21.54 -4.25
CA GLN A 396 -2.59 22.11 -3.16
C GLN A 396 -3.95 22.56 -3.67
N ILE A 397 -4.96 22.49 -2.79
CA ILE A 397 -6.28 23.03 -3.05
C ILE A 397 -6.19 24.54 -2.82
N ASP A 398 -6.60 25.33 -3.80
CA ASP A 398 -6.64 26.78 -3.67
C ASP A 398 -7.70 27.22 -2.64
N ASP A 399 -7.50 28.39 -2.02
CA ASP A 399 -8.35 28.90 -0.94
C ASP A 399 -9.84 29.05 -1.35
N GLU A 400 -10.11 29.35 -2.62
CA GLU A 400 -11.48 29.46 -3.15
C GLU A 400 -12.14 28.07 -3.23
N SER A 401 -11.40 27.07 -3.73
CA SER A 401 -11.84 25.67 -3.74
C SER A 401 -12.05 25.10 -2.33
N VAL A 402 -11.24 25.51 -1.34
CA VAL A 402 -11.42 25.12 0.06
C VAL A 402 -12.79 25.52 0.58
N GLU A 403 -13.21 26.78 0.35
CA GLU A 403 -14.53 27.26 0.78
C GLU A 403 -15.67 26.47 0.12
N ILE A 404 -15.54 26.19 -1.18
CA ILE A 404 -16.52 25.38 -1.94
C ILE A 404 -16.61 23.96 -1.38
N PHE A 405 -15.48 23.32 -1.03
CA PHE A 405 -15.50 21.98 -0.46
C PHE A 405 -16.15 21.93 0.91
N ILE A 406 -15.90 22.93 1.76
CA ILE A 406 -16.53 23.01 3.09
C ILE A 406 -18.06 23.12 2.95
N GLN A 407 -18.53 24.00 2.05
CA GLN A 407 -19.97 24.13 1.76
C GLN A 407 -20.56 22.81 1.24
N LYS A 408 -19.83 22.09 0.38
CA LYS A 408 -20.26 20.79 -0.13
C LYS A 408 -20.33 19.71 0.94
N ILE A 409 -19.39 19.66 1.88
CA ILE A 409 -19.39 18.71 2.99
C ILE A 409 -20.61 18.95 3.90
N GLU A 410 -20.95 20.21 4.16
CA GLU A 410 -22.14 20.57 4.92
C GLU A 410 -23.43 20.17 4.18
N GLU A 411 -23.50 20.43 2.87
CA GLU A 411 -24.62 19.99 2.03
C GLU A 411 -24.79 18.45 2.07
N TRP A 412 -23.68 17.71 1.94
CA TRP A 412 -23.71 16.25 2.00
C TRP A 412 -24.13 15.74 3.37
N SER A 413 -23.63 16.35 4.44
CA SER A 413 -24.00 16.00 5.81
C SER A 413 -25.51 16.14 6.03
N GLN A 414 -26.13 17.21 5.51
CA GLN A 414 -27.58 17.41 5.58
C GLN A 414 -28.37 16.37 4.76
N ARG A 415 -27.86 15.98 3.59
CA ARG A 415 -28.49 14.97 2.71
C ARG A 415 -28.31 13.52 3.20
N LEU A 416 -27.39 13.32 4.15
CA LEU A 416 -27.11 12.02 4.76
C LEU A 416 -27.96 11.72 6.01
N ILE A 417 -28.59 12.74 6.60
CA ILE A 417 -29.69 12.58 7.57
C ILE A 417 -30.82 11.76 6.90
#